data_AF-A0A0S3SDC6-F1
#
_entry.id   AF-A0A0S3SDC6-F1
#
_cell.length_a   1.000
_cell.length_b   1.000
_cell.length_c   1.000
_cell.angle_alpha   90.00
_cell.angle_beta   90.00
_cell.angle_gamma   90.00
#
_symmetry.space_group_name_H-M   'P 1'
#
loop_
_entity.id
_entity.type
_entity.pdbx_description
1 polymer ?
#
loop_
_entity_poly.entity_id
_entity_poly.type
_entity_poly.pdbx_seq_one_letter_code
_entity_poly.pdbx_strand_id
1 'polypeptide(L)'
;MGLESVGDLAINAILGKLEAEDIASVACASKRLRSFASDDTLWINLCFNELALTRPIDHLGNPFPSFKECYQEWRKAFGMYPWSLVMRVKRCWDRIKTWLTNNFPEAEATLGKGATEADIQMLENLLKVDLPLPTRILYRFHNGQEIVKANLETSTFGCSLGLIGGYSFYSHLVNVYLLPIHQIIQETQQIRRHLSFLRTSKFVLVAASSTLRRKLFFLNCSNGQLYVETNKLRSEKDIIPCVPQDLISLHQESNGEEQQDAMLLWLEEHGRRLEHGFIKLCENEYGRSINLFPEEPPFCSTAVTNGVKVRSSALIIPEFVDPQDDSEKYLFAYSIRLSLEPQGCLINGMSFNSCQLHWRRWIIRANDDVVSDFNGEAVIGQYPLLHPGGQEFVYQSCTPLPTPSGSIEGSFTFIPGRYAFVILITVCDKIFGHPLLVGQCRNM
;
A
#
# COMPACT_ATOMS: atom_id res chain seq x y z
N MET A 1 44.25 16.06 32.23
CA MET A 1 44.68 15.48 30.95
C MET A 1 43.62 15.85 29.92
N GLY A 2 43.99 16.61 28.90
CA GLY A 2 43.04 17.06 27.87
C GLY A 2 42.76 15.95 26.86
N LEU A 3 41.61 16.01 26.19
CA LEU A 3 41.23 15.08 25.11
C LEU A 3 42.31 15.01 23.99
N GLU A 4 43.13 16.04 23.87
CA GLU A 4 44.26 16.11 22.91
C GLU A 4 45.44 15.18 23.25
N SER A 5 45.53 14.62 24.47
CA SER A 5 46.54 13.62 24.82
C SER A 5 46.10 12.18 24.49
N VAL A 6 44.88 12.01 23.99
CA VAL A 6 44.33 10.73 23.55
C VAL A 6 44.87 10.43 22.14
N GLY A 7 45.25 9.17 21.87
CA GLY A 7 45.80 8.77 20.58
C GLY A 7 44.77 8.88 19.44
N ASP A 8 45.25 9.06 18.21
CA ASP A 8 44.41 9.35 17.03
C ASP A 8 43.32 8.29 16.78
N LEU A 9 43.65 7.01 16.97
CA LEU A 9 42.68 5.90 16.86
C LEU A 9 41.53 6.00 17.87
N ALA A 10 41.84 6.42 19.10
CA ALA A 10 40.83 6.56 20.14
C ALA A 10 39.96 7.79 19.91
N ILE A 11 40.51 8.89 19.37
CA ILE A 11 39.72 10.06 18.96
C ILE A 11 38.75 9.67 17.84
N ASN A 12 39.20 8.97 16.80
CA ASN A 12 38.34 8.49 15.71
C ASN A 12 37.24 7.53 16.21
N ALA A 13 37.58 6.63 17.14
CA ALA A 13 36.59 5.72 17.74
C ALA A 13 35.55 6.45 18.62
N ILE A 14 35.93 7.56 19.27
CA ILE A 14 34.99 8.41 20.02
C ILE A 14 34.08 9.15 19.04
N LEU A 15 34.65 9.83 18.04
CA LEU A 15 33.89 10.59 17.04
C LEU A 15 32.92 9.70 16.27
N GLY A 16 33.28 8.45 15.98
CA GLY A 16 32.40 7.49 15.30
C GLY A 16 31.18 7.04 16.11
N LYS A 17 31.08 7.42 17.40
CA LYS A 17 29.91 7.13 18.26
C LYS A 17 29.04 8.37 18.52
N LEU A 18 29.46 9.54 18.05
CA LEU A 18 28.75 10.80 18.25
C LEU A 18 27.74 11.04 17.13
N GLU A 19 26.72 11.83 17.43
CA GLU A 19 25.82 12.35 16.41
C GLU A 19 26.49 13.45 15.58
N ALA A 20 25.97 13.74 14.40
CA ALA A 20 26.55 14.74 13.51
C ALA A 20 26.64 16.15 14.16
N GLU A 21 25.70 16.50 15.03
CA GLU A 21 25.67 17.79 15.75
C GLU A 21 26.80 17.89 16.80
N ASP A 22 27.08 16.79 17.49
CA ASP A 22 28.20 16.69 18.42
C ASP A 22 29.54 16.71 17.69
N ILE A 23 29.64 16.02 16.55
CA ILE A 23 30.85 16.04 15.71
C ILE A 23 31.13 17.47 15.22
N ALA A 24 30.10 18.21 14.81
CA ALA A 24 30.23 19.60 14.43
C ALA A 24 30.71 20.47 15.60
N SER A 25 30.16 20.25 16.80
CA SER A 25 30.57 20.96 18.01
C SER A 25 32.03 20.67 18.39
N VAL A 26 32.47 19.41 18.29
CA VAL A 26 33.86 19.00 18.54
C VAL A 26 34.81 19.62 17.52
N ALA A 27 34.41 19.77 16.26
CA ALA A 27 35.20 20.42 15.21
C ALA A 27 35.50 21.91 15.48
N CYS A 28 34.68 22.55 16.31
CA CYS A 28 34.88 23.94 16.73
C CYS A 28 35.93 24.08 17.85
N ALA A 29 36.24 23.01 18.59
CA ALA A 29 37.07 23.07 19.79
C ALA A 29 38.58 23.22 19.51
N SER A 30 39.13 22.58 18.46
CA SER A 30 40.55 22.75 18.08
C SER A 30 40.83 22.41 16.61
N LYS A 31 41.98 22.88 16.08
CA LYS A 31 42.39 22.58 14.69
C LYS A 31 42.58 21.07 14.45
N ARG A 32 43.10 20.35 15.45
CA ARG A 32 43.31 18.91 15.37
C ARG A 32 41.97 18.17 15.29
N LEU A 33 41.04 18.49 16.18
CA LEU A 33 39.69 17.91 16.19
C LEU A 33 38.91 18.24 14.91
N ARG A 34 39.07 19.45 14.35
CA ARG A 34 38.51 19.82 13.06
C ARG A 34 39.00 18.95 11.90
N SER A 35 40.28 18.58 11.92
CA SER A 35 40.86 17.68 10.93
C SER A 35 40.22 16.29 11.01
N PHE A 36 40.08 15.74 12.22
CA PHE A 36 39.41 14.45 12.42
C PHE A 36 37.93 14.48 12.04
N ALA A 37 37.18 15.51 12.45
CA ALA A 37 35.79 15.70 12.06
C ALA A 37 35.59 15.98 10.55
N SER A 38 36.69 16.16 9.79
CA SER A 38 36.66 16.31 8.33
C SER A 38 37.05 15.03 7.59
N ASP A 39 37.39 13.96 8.32
CA ASP A 39 37.65 12.63 7.75
C ASP A 39 36.35 12.03 7.19
N ASP A 40 36.34 11.75 5.88
CA ASP A 40 35.16 11.24 5.19
C ASP A 40 34.73 9.84 5.68
N THR A 41 35.65 9.07 6.27
CA THR A 41 35.32 7.74 6.82
C THR A 41 34.31 7.80 7.97
N LEU A 42 34.30 8.89 8.75
CA LEU A 42 33.27 9.12 9.76
C LEU A 42 31.90 9.36 9.11
N TRP A 43 31.89 10.17 8.05
CA TRP A 43 30.66 10.56 7.35
C TRP A 43 30.07 9.42 6.51
N ILE A 44 30.88 8.48 6.03
CA ILE A 44 30.40 7.22 5.43
C ILE A 44 29.48 6.49 6.40
N ASN A 45 29.93 6.29 7.65
CA ASN A 45 29.15 5.55 8.65
C ASN A 45 27.88 6.30 9.04
N LEU A 46 27.93 7.62 9.22
CA LEU A 46 26.75 8.44 9.53
C LEU A 46 25.72 8.39 8.40
N CYS A 47 26.16 8.64 7.16
CA CYS A 47 25.29 8.58 5.98
C CYS A 47 24.67 7.19 5.79
N PHE A 48 25.42 6.11 6.06
CA PHE A 48 24.90 4.76 6.00
C PHE A 48 23.86 4.51 7.11
N ASN A 49 24.16 4.87 8.36
CA ASN A 49 23.29 4.59 9.50
C ASN A 49 22.01 5.43 9.50
N GLU A 50 22.10 6.72 9.15
CA GLU A 50 20.96 7.64 9.21
C GLU A 50 20.16 7.68 7.91
N LEU A 51 20.83 7.56 6.77
CA LEU A 51 20.23 7.76 5.44
C LEU A 51 20.34 6.53 4.53
N ALA A 52 20.89 5.40 5.00
CA ALA A 52 21.10 4.19 4.19
C ALA A 52 21.86 4.44 2.87
N LEU A 53 22.74 5.45 2.86
CA LEU A 53 23.51 5.81 1.66
C LEU A 53 24.78 4.96 1.55
N THR A 54 24.98 4.35 0.39
CA THR A 54 26.21 3.62 0.03
C THR A 54 27.13 4.42 -0.90
N ARG A 55 26.64 5.57 -1.38
CA ARG A 55 27.34 6.51 -2.27
C ARG A 55 27.01 7.94 -1.83
N PRO A 56 27.90 8.92 -2.04
CA PRO A 56 27.63 10.33 -1.70
C PRO A 56 26.68 10.93 -2.73
N ILE A 57 25.37 10.74 -2.54
CA ILE A 57 24.30 11.27 -3.40
C ILE A 57 23.28 12.05 -2.57
N ASP A 58 22.77 13.15 -3.11
CA ASP A 58 21.68 13.89 -2.46
C ASP A 58 20.31 13.21 -2.62
N HIS A 59 19.30 13.85 -2.03
CA HIS A 59 17.90 13.43 -2.09
C HIS A 59 17.27 13.44 -3.50
N LEU A 60 17.91 14.08 -4.48
CA LEU A 60 17.49 14.09 -5.89
C LEU A 60 18.31 13.10 -6.74
N GLY A 61 19.29 12.42 -6.15
CA GLY A 61 20.18 11.47 -6.81
C GLY A 61 21.42 12.10 -7.46
N ASN A 62 21.73 13.37 -7.18
CA ASN A 62 22.94 14.02 -7.70
C ASN A 62 24.17 13.60 -6.89
N PRO A 63 25.30 13.26 -7.54
CA PRO A 63 26.52 12.85 -6.86
C PRO A 63 27.28 14.03 -6.24
N PHE A 64 27.98 13.75 -5.14
CA PHE A 64 28.85 14.69 -4.42
C PHE A 64 30.29 14.17 -4.32
N PRO A 65 31.29 15.07 -4.19
CA PRO A 65 32.70 14.69 -4.03
C PRO A 65 33.03 13.88 -2.78
N SER A 66 32.27 14.03 -1.69
CA SER A 66 32.51 13.37 -0.40
C SER A 66 31.20 13.09 0.35
N PHE A 67 31.21 12.12 1.28
CA PHE A 67 30.06 11.85 2.15
C PHE A 67 29.77 13.00 3.11
N LYS A 68 30.80 13.73 3.54
CA LYS A 68 30.63 14.93 4.36
C LYS A 68 29.81 16.02 3.65
N GLU A 69 30.22 16.38 2.43
CA GLU A 69 29.51 17.40 1.63
C GLU A 69 28.08 16.96 1.31
N CYS A 70 27.91 15.67 0.99
CA CYS A 70 26.60 15.06 0.80
C CYS A 70 25.71 15.23 2.05
N TYR A 71 26.20 14.85 3.23
CA TYR A 71 25.44 14.97 4.49
C TYR A 71 25.05 16.42 4.80
N GLN A 72 25.96 17.37 4.55
CA GLN A 72 25.68 18.80 4.72
C GLN A 72 24.55 19.27 3.81
N GLU A 73 24.53 18.88 2.54
CA GLU A 73 23.44 19.24 1.63
C GLU A 73 22.12 18.56 2.01
N TRP A 74 22.13 17.34 2.55
CA TRP A 74 20.94 16.72 3.13
C TRP A 74 20.38 17.52 4.31
N ARG A 75 21.22 17.87 5.28
CA ARG A 75 20.82 18.68 6.45
C ARG A 75 20.31 20.06 6.04
N LYS A 76 20.88 20.65 5.00
CA LYS A 76 20.43 21.93 4.44
C LYS A 76 19.09 21.81 3.70
N ALA A 77 18.93 20.79 2.86
CA ALA A 77 17.72 20.58 2.06
C ALA A 77 16.47 20.30 2.90
N PHE A 78 16.65 19.70 4.08
CA PHE A 78 15.58 19.37 5.03
C PHE A 78 15.68 20.11 6.36
N GLY A 79 16.46 21.19 6.45
CA GLY A 79 16.77 21.87 7.72
C GLY A 79 15.57 22.48 8.44
N MET A 80 14.42 22.61 7.78
CA MET A 80 13.16 23.05 8.38
C MET A 80 12.33 21.92 9.01
N TYR A 81 12.75 20.66 8.85
CA TYR A 81 12.04 19.49 9.34
C TYR A 81 12.81 18.82 10.48
N PRO A 82 12.10 18.20 11.45
CA PRO A 82 12.75 17.34 12.43
C PRO A 82 13.52 16.21 11.74
N TRP A 83 14.81 16.07 12.04
CA TRP A 83 15.68 15.14 11.33
C TRP A 83 15.25 13.68 11.47
N SER A 84 14.76 13.29 12.65
CA SER A 84 14.24 11.95 12.90
C SER A 84 13.05 11.60 12.01
N LEU A 85 12.15 12.56 11.77
CA LEU A 85 11.02 12.40 10.86
C LEU A 85 11.47 12.25 9.41
N VAL A 86 12.48 13.02 8.99
CA VAL A 86 13.10 12.88 7.64
C VAL A 86 13.66 11.47 7.45
N MET A 87 14.41 10.96 8.42
CA MET A 87 14.95 9.59 8.39
C MET A 87 13.84 8.55 8.32
N ARG A 88 12.76 8.71 9.10
CA ARG A 88 11.61 7.79 9.09
C ARG A 88 10.91 7.76 7.72
N VAL A 89 10.59 8.93 7.17
CA VAL A 89 9.94 9.03 5.84
C VAL A 89 10.85 8.46 4.75
N LYS A 90 12.16 8.71 4.83
CA LYS A 90 13.13 8.11 3.90
C LYS A 90 13.08 6.59 3.95
N ARG A 91 13.12 5.98 5.14
CA ARG A 91 13.04 4.50 5.28
C ARG A 91 11.74 3.95 4.69
N CYS A 92 10.62 4.64 4.88
CA CYS A 92 9.34 4.27 4.27
C CYS A 92 9.45 4.23 2.73
N TRP A 93 9.98 5.30 2.12
CA TRP A 93 10.17 5.37 0.68
C TRP A 93 11.20 4.38 0.15
N ASP A 94 12.34 4.21 0.83
CA ASP A 94 13.38 3.25 0.45
C ASP A 94 12.81 1.82 0.39
N ARG A 95 11.98 1.44 1.37
CA ARG A 95 11.31 0.12 1.40
C ARG A 95 10.41 -0.06 0.17
N ILE A 96 9.51 0.90 -0.08
CA ILE A 96 8.59 0.85 -1.22
C ILE A 96 9.36 0.82 -2.53
N LYS A 97 10.34 1.73 -2.70
CA LYS A 97 11.12 1.86 -3.92
C LYS A 97 11.96 0.62 -4.21
N THR A 98 12.61 0.05 -3.18
CA THR A 98 13.36 -1.20 -3.31
C THR A 98 12.47 -2.33 -3.81
N TRP A 99 11.25 -2.44 -3.26
CA TRP A 99 10.29 -3.43 -3.73
C TRP A 99 9.88 -3.19 -5.19
N LEU A 100 9.57 -1.94 -5.57
CA LEU A 100 9.19 -1.60 -6.94
C LEU A 100 10.34 -1.86 -7.94
N THR A 101 11.57 -1.47 -7.63
CA THR A 101 12.73 -1.73 -8.50
C THR A 101 12.90 -3.22 -8.78
N ASN A 102 12.67 -4.08 -7.77
CA ASN A 102 12.84 -5.52 -7.90
C ASN A 102 11.65 -6.22 -8.56
N ASN A 103 10.42 -5.71 -8.39
CA ASN A 103 9.20 -6.44 -8.77
C ASN A 103 8.37 -5.72 -9.83
N PHE A 104 8.31 -4.39 -9.80
CA PHE A 104 7.42 -3.57 -10.65
C PHE A 104 8.11 -2.28 -11.16
N PRO A 105 9.19 -2.40 -11.96
CA PRO A 105 10.00 -1.25 -12.39
C PRO A 105 9.22 -0.25 -13.25
N GLU A 106 8.17 -0.68 -13.94
CA GLU A 106 7.30 0.22 -14.72
C GLU A 106 6.55 1.20 -13.83
N ALA A 107 6.11 0.76 -12.64
CA ALA A 107 5.48 1.64 -11.66
C ALA A 107 6.51 2.52 -10.96
N GLU A 108 7.72 2.02 -10.69
CA GLU A 108 8.84 2.84 -10.17
C GLU A 108 9.14 4.03 -11.08
N ALA A 109 9.18 3.79 -12.40
CA ALA A 109 9.46 4.82 -13.40
C ALA A 109 8.40 5.94 -13.44
N THR A 110 7.21 5.73 -12.87
CA THR A 110 6.18 6.77 -12.76
C THR A 110 6.39 7.69 -11.57
N LEU A 111 7.24 7.34 -10.60
CA LEU A 111 7.44 8.15 -9.41
C LEU A 111 8.05 9.50 -9.78
N GLY A 112 7.33 10.58 -9.44
CA GLY A 112 7.82 11.93 -9.60
C GLY A 112 9.07 12.18 -8.77
N LYS A 113 9.96 13.03 -9.28
CA LYS A 113 11.05 13.59 -8.46
C LYS A 113 10.47 14.33 -7.26
N GLY A 114 11.23 14.41 -6.17
CA GLY A 114 10.84 15.14 -4.98
C GLY A 114 10.38 16.57 -5.28
N ALA A 115 9.26 16.97 -4.68
CA ALA A 115 8.74 18.32 -4.80
C ALA A 115 9.68 19.33 -4.15
N THR A 116 9.66 20.58 -4.62
CA THR A 116 10.34 21.69 -3.94
C THR A 116 9.47 22.26 -2.83
N GLU A 117 10.06 23.00 -1.89
CA GLU A 117 9.29 23.76 -0.89
C GLU A 117 8.34 24.77 -1.54
N ALA A 118 8.74 25.35 -2.67
CA ALA A 118 7.88 26.28 -3.42
C ALA A 118 6.64 25.59 -3.99
N ASP A 119 6.76 24.34 -4.47
CA ASP A 119 5.63 23.55 -4.97
C ASP A 119 4.63 23.24 -3.85
N ILE A 120 5.15 22.85 -2.68
CA ILE A 120 4.34 22.54 -1.50
C ILE A 120 3.64 23.83 -0.99
N GLN A 121 4.38 24.92 -0.88
CA GLN A 121 3.81 26.21 -0.45
C GLN A 121 2.76 26.72 -1.45
N MET A 122 2.96 26.49 -2.75
CA MET A 122 1.96 26.83 -3.78
C MET A 122 0.66 26.06 -3.56
N LEU A 123 0.72 24.75 -3.28
CA LEU A 123 -0.45 23.95 -2.96
C LEU A 123 -1.18 24.49 -1.73
N GLU A 124 -0.46 24.73 -0.64
CA GLU A 124 -1.01 25.23 0.61
C GLU A 124 -1.70 26.58 0.43
N ASN A 125 -1.07 27.49 -0.31
CA ASN A 125 -1.62 28.82 -0.62
C ASN A 125 -2.88 28.74 -1.49
N LEU A 126 -2.87 27.91 -2.55
CA LEU A 126 -4.00 27.80 -3.49
C LEU A 126 -5.18 27.05 -2.88
N LEU A 127 -4.93 26.06 -2.03
CA LEU A 127 -5.98 25.27 -1.37
C LEU A 127 -6.36 25.83 0.01
N LYS A 128 -5.61 26.81 0.53
CA LYS A 128 -5.77 27.41 1.86
C LYS A 128 -5.74 26.36 2.98
N VAL A 129 -4.76 25.46 2.93
CA VAL A 129 -4.54 24.39 3.91
C VAL A 129 -3.08 24.40 4.34
N ASP A 130 -2.78 23.83 5.51
CA ASP A 130 -1.40 23.59 5.97
C ASP A 130 -1.19 22.07 5.99
N LEU A 131 -0.30 21.55 5.16
CA LEU A 131 -0.07 20.11 5.12
C LEU A 131 0.64 19.65 6.41
N PRO A 132 0.27 18.50 6.98
CA PRO A 132 1.03 17.90 8.08
C PRO A 132 2.51 17.71 7.69
N LEU A 133 3.43 17.91 8.64
CA LEU A 133 4.87 17.79 8.40
C LEU A 133 5.27 16.44 7.77
N PRO A 134 4.75 15.27 8.21
CA PRO A 134 5.09 14.00 7.56
C PRO A 134 4.66 13.96 6.09
N THR A 135 3.44 14.43 5.78
CA THR A 135 2.94 14.58 4.41
C THR A 135 3.82 15.48 3.56
N ARG A 136 4.28 16.64 4.08
CA ARG A 136 5.21 17.51 3.34
C ARG A 136 6.48 16.77 2.95
N ILE A 137 7.09 16.06 3.91
CA ILE A 137 8.33 15.33 3.68
C ILE A 137 8.10 14.17 2.69
N LEU A 138 6.96 13.48 2.76
CA LEU A 138 6.60 12.44 1.78
C LEU A 138 6.69 12.96 0.34
N TYR A 139 6.11 14.15 0.09
CA TYR A 139 6.16 14.80 -1.22
C TYR A 139 7.55 15.38 -1.56
N ARG A 140 8.34 15.83 -0.57
CA ARG A 140 9.74 16.24 -0.77
C ARG A 140 10.63 15.10 -1.28
N PHE A 141 10.31 13.84 -0.97
CA PHE A 141 11.00 12.68 -1.53
C PHE A 141 10.47 12.29 -2.91
N HIS A 142 9.14 12.21 -3.06
CA HIS A 142 8.51 11.83 -4.32
C HIS A 142 7.21 12.59 -4.54
N ASN A 143 7.13 13.34 -5.65
CA ASN A 143 5.95 14.12 -6.01
C ASN A 143 4.87 13.26 -6.69
N GLY A 144 4.34 12.26 -5.98
CA GLY A 144 3.30 11.37 -6.52
C GLY A 144 3.75 10.54 -7.73
N GLN A 145 2.79 10.15 -8.57
CA GLN A 145 3.00 9.38 -9.80
C GLN A 145 2.57 10.17 -11.03
N GLU A 146 3.50 10.38 -11.96
CA GLU A 146 3.24 10.96 -13.27
C GLU A 146 2.83 9.86 -14.25
N ILE A 147 1.52 9.69 -14.38
CA ILE A 147 0.96 8.72 -15.33
C ILE A 147 0.69 9.43 -16.65
N VAL A 148 1.46 9.07 -17.68
CA VAL A 148 1.14 9.45 -19.05
C VAL A 148 -0.16 8.76 -19.42
N LYS A 149 -1.26 9.52 -19.49
CA LYS A 149 -2.52 9.02 -20.04
C LYS A 149 -2.25 8.67 -21.50
N ALA A 150 -2.11 7.38 -21.81
CA ALA A 150 -2.08 6.92 -23.19
C ALA A 150 -3.32 7.45 -23.89
N ASN A 151 -3.15 7.94 -25.12
CA ASN A 151 -4.17 8.60 -25.92
C ASN A 151 -5.53 7.92 -25.75
N LEU A 152 -6.56 8.73 -25.46
CA LEU A 152 -7.96 8.34 -25.25
C LEU A 152 -8.56 7.46 -26.36
N GLU A 153 -7.85 7.24 -27.47
CA GLU A 153 -8.35 6.60 -28.67
C GLU A 153 -7.72 5.23 -28.99
N THR A 154 -6.59 4.81 -28.40
CA THR A 154 -5.87 3.61 -28.91
C THR A 154 -5.32 2.59 -27.92
N SER A 155 -5.47 2.74 -26.60
CA SER A 155 -5.18 1.62 -25.68
C SER A 155 -6.16 1.55 -24.51
N THR A 156 -6.86 0.43 -24.46
CA THR A 156 -7.77 -0.06 -23.41
C THR A 156 -7.42 0.36 -21.98
N PHE A 157 -8.31 1.17 -21.40
CA PHE A 157 -8.74 1.23 -19.99
C PHE A 157 -7.70 1.19 -18.84
N GLY A 158 -7.56 2.33 -18.14
CA GLY A 158 -6.98 2.43 -16.78
C GLY A 158 -5.46 2.19 -16.72
N CYS A 159 -4.72 3.09 -16.07
CA CYS A 159 -3.30 2.82 -15.84
C CYS A 159 -3.15 1.80 -14.71
N SER A 160 -2.61 0.63 -15.01
CA SER A 160 -2.38 -0.47 -14.05
C SER A 160 -1.20 -0.23 -13.10
N LEU A 161 -0.48 0.88 -13.26
CA LEU A 161 0.79 1.20 -12.60
C LEU A 161 0.63 1.92 -11.25
N GLY A 162 -0.58 1.99 -10.69
CA GLY A 162 -0.82 2.70 -9.44
C GLY A 162 -0.10 2.07 -8.24
N LEU A 163 0.62 2.92 -7.50
CA LEU A 163 1.45 2.56 -6.35
C LEU A 163 0.64 1.92 -5.23
N ILE A 164 -0.58 2.41 -5.02
CA ILE A 164 -1.50 1.91 -3.98
C ILE A 164 -2.08 0.56 -4.39
N GLY A 165 -2.09 0.24 -5.68
CA GLY A 165 -2.62 -1.00 -6.20
C GLY A 165 -4.13 -1.00 -6.34
N GLY A 166 -4.69 -2.19 -6.53
CA GLY A 166 -6.04 -2.35 -7.02
C GLY A 166 -6.65 -3.72 -6.85
N TYR A 167 -7.83 -3.86 -7.42
CA TYR A 167 -8.60 -5.10 -7.52
C TYR A 167 -9.54 -5.03 -8.71
N SER A 168 -9.95 -6.20 -9.19
CA SER A 168 -10.90 -6.35 -10.28
C SER A 168 -11.96 -7.40 -9.90
N PHE A 169 -13.19 -7.23 -10.37
CA PHE A 169 -14.20 -8.28 -10.38
C PHE A 169 -15.30 -7.87 -11.37
N TYR A 170 -15.72 -8.80 -12.23
CA TYR A 170 -16.63 -8.49 -13.33
C TYR A 170 -16.15 -7.26 -14.14
N SER A 171 -17.01 -6.26 -14.36
CA SER A 171 -16.65 -4.99 -15.02
C SER A 171 -16.12 -3.92 -14.05
N HIS A 172 -15.90 -4.26 -12.78
CA HIS A 172 -15.32 -3.34 -11.80
C HIS A 172 -13.81 -3.50 -11.79
N LEU A 173 -13.11 -2.39 -12.06
CA LEU A 173 -11.66 -2.32 -12.03
C LEU A 173 -11.27 -1.06 -11.27
N VAL A 174 -10.41 -1.22 -10.27
CA VAL A 174 -9.83 -0.12 -9.48
C VAL A 174 -8.33 -0.30 -9.42
N ASN A 175 -7.60 0.75 -9.72
CA ASN A 175 -6.16 0.84 -9.52
C ASN A 175 -5.80 2.28 -9.15
N VAL A 176 -5.23 2.46 -7.96
CA VAL A 176 -5.08 3.76 -7.31
C VAL A 176 -3.62 4.21 -7.36
N TYR A 177 -3.42 5.45 -7.73
CA TYR A 177 -2.10 6.08 -7.79
C TYR A 177 -2.03 7.30 -6.87
N LEU A 178 -0.82 7.60 -6.42
CA LEU A 178 -0.56 8.78 -5.60
C LEU A 178 -0.52 10.02 -6.52
N LEU A 179 -1.31 11.05 -6.23
CA LEU A 179 -1.41 12.22 -7.09
C LEU A 179 -0.18 13.13 -6.92
N PRO A 180 0.41 13.64 -8.02
CA PRO A 180 1.38 14.72 -7.96
C PRO A 180 0.70 16.02 -7.52
N ILE A 181 1.45 16.92 -6.87
CA ILE A 181 0.95 18.19 -6.29
C ILE A 181 0.06 18.99 -7.26
N HIS A 182 0.44 19.06 -8.53
CA HIS A 182 -0.33 19.81 -9.52
C HIS A 182 -1.74 19.20 -9.75
N GLN A 183 -1.86 17.87 -9.73
CA GLN A 183 -3.16 17.18 -9.81
C GLN A 183 -3.93 17.31 -8.50
N ILE A 184 -3.27 17.26 -7.34
CA ILE A 184 -3.93 17.52 -6.04
C ILE A 184 -4.65 18.87 -6.07
N ILE A 185 -3.98 19.92 -6.54
CA ILE A 185 -4.56 21.26 -6.66
C ILE A 185 -5.77 21.25 -7.60
N GLN A 186 -5.59 20.73 -8.83
CA GLN A 186 -6.63 20.72 -9.85
C GLN A 186 -7.87 19.93 -9.41
N GLU A 187 -7.68 18.69 -8.98
CA GLU A 187 -8.75 17.77 -8.60
C GLU A 187 -9.46 18.24 -7.32
N THR A 188 -8.72 18.70 -6.31
CA THR A 188 -9.33 19.23 -5.08
C THR A 188 -10.20 20.45 -5.38
N GLN A 189 -9.74 21.38 -6.23
CA GLN A 189 -10.54 22.55 -6.62
C GLN A 189 -11.79 22.16 -7.40
N GLN A 190 -11.67 21.21 -8.34
CA GLN A 190 -12.83 20.70 -9.08
C GLN A 190 -13.87 20.08 -8.14
N ILE A 191 -13.45 19.20 -7.24
CA ILE A 191 -14.35 18.54 -6.30
C ILE A 191 -15.02 19.53 -5.35
N ARG A 192 -14.29 20.52 -4.81
CA ARG A 192 -14.86 21.58 -3.94
C ARG A 192 -15.93 22.43 -4.63
N ARG A 193 -15.90 22.56 -5.97
CA ARG A 193 -16.97 23.25 -6.71
C ARG A 193 -18.28 22.48 -6.63
N HIS A 194 -18.22 21.15 -6.67
CA HIS A 194 -19.39 20.27 -6.70
C HIS A 194 -19.88 19.87 -5.31
N LEU A 195 -19.00 19.77 -4.32
CA LEU A 195 -19.34 19.28 -2.98
C LEU A 195 -19.25 20.40 -1.94
N SER A 196 -20.42 20.84 -1.48
CA SER A 196 -20.56 21.99 -0.57
C SER A 196 -19.88 21.77 0.78
N PHE A 197 -19.93 20.58 1.36
CA PHE A 197 -19.31 20.28 2.66
C PHE A 197 -17.78 20.37 2.60
N LEU A 198 -17.17 20.10 1.45
CA LEU A 198 -15.72 20.20 1.27
C LEU A 198 -15.22 21.65 1.16
N ARG A 199 -16.10 22.63 0.96
CA ARG A 199 -15.71 24.05 0.77
C ARG A 199 -15.14 24.70 2.02
N THR A 200 -15.64 24.33 3.19
CA THR A 200 -15.19 24.86 4.49
C THR A 200 -14.18 23.93 5.17
N SER A 201 -14.05 22.71 4.67
CA SER A 201 -13.14 21.69 5.18
C SER A 201 -11.69 21.89 4.71
N LYS A 202 -10.74 21.35 5.47
CA LYS A 202 -9.31 21.30 5.09
C LYS A 202 -8.94 19.99 4.39
N PHE A 203 -9.87 19.39 3.64
CA PHE A 203 -9.60 18.19 2.85
C PHE A 203 -8.83 18.51 1.56
N VAL A 204 -7.86 17.66 1.23
CA VAL A 204 -7.14 17.63 -0.05
C VAL A 204 -7.16 16.22 -0.62
N LEU A 205 -7.35 16.10 -1.94
CA LEU A 205 -7.35 14.80 -2.62
C LEU A 205 -5.90 14.37 -2.91
N VAL A 206 -5.43 13.29 -2.29
CA VAL A 206 -4.02 12.85 -2.37
C VAL A 206 -3.82 11.62 -3.25
N ALA A 207 -4.84 10.81 -3.44
CA ALA A 207 -4.78 9.65 -4.33
C ALA A 207 -6.12 9.40 -5.01
N ALA A 208 -6.07 8.87 -6.24
CA ALA A 208 -7.25 8.58 -7.03
C ALA A 208 -7.05 7.34 -7.90
N SER A 209 -8.15 6.68 -8.28
CA SER A 209 -8.12 5.65 -9.31
C SER A 209 -8.12 6.24 -10.72
N SER A 210 -7.47 5.53 -11.65
CA SER A 210 -7.43 5.88 -13.08
C SER A 210 -8.49 5.14 -13.93
N THR A 211 -9.38 4.38 -13.28
CA THR A 211 -10.23 3.35 -13.89
C THR A 211 -11.70 3.78 -13.96
N LEU A 212 -12.56 2.93 -14.56
CA LEU A 212 -13.97 3.21 -14.85
C LEU A 212 -14.80 3.66 -13.64
N ARG A 213 -14.42 3.22 -12.44
CA ARG A 213 -15.03 3.66 -11.18
C ARG A 213 -14.03 4.45 -10.38
N ARG A 214 -14.46 5.65 -9.98
CA ARG A 214 -13.63 6.59 -9.23
C ARG A 214 -13.54 6.13 -7.77
N LYS A 215 -12.31 5.93 -7.30
CA LYS A 215 -11.98 5.71 -5.89
C LYS A 215 -11.03 6.81 -5.46
N LEU A 216 -11.38 7.53 -4.39
CA LEU A 216 -10.66 8.72 -3.97
C LEU A 216 -10.20 8.63 -2.53
N PHE A 217 -9.04 9.23 -2.27
CA PHE A 217 -8.46 9.37 -0.95
C PHE A 217 -8.26 10.83 -0.60
N PHE A 218 -8.82 11.24 0.54
CA PHE A 218 -8.76 12.60 1.05
C PHE A 218 -7.92 12.65 2.32
N LEU A 219 -6.91 13.52 2.35
CA LEU A 219 -6.21 13.88 3.57
C LEU A 219 -6.91 15.09 4.21
N ASN A 220 -7.26 14.98 5.49
CA ASN A 220 -7.72 16.11 6.27
C ASN A 220 -6.51 16.79 6.94
N CYS A 221 -6.16 17.97 6.45
CA CYS A 221 -4.99 18.68 6.93
C CYS A 221 -5.11 19.22 8.36
N SER A 222 -6.32 19.26 8.94
CA SER A 222 -6.52 19.73 10.32
C SER A 222 -6.23 18.67 11.37
N ASN A 223 -6.53 17.41 11.09
CA ASN A 223 -6.35 16.31 12.05
C ASN A 223 -5.39 15.23 11.55
N GLY A 224 -4.83 15.37 10.34
CA GLY A 224 -3.85 14.45 9.77
C GLY A 224 -4.44 13.09 9.36
N GLN A 225 -5.77 12.93 9.38
CA GLN A 225 -6.43 11.67 9.03
C GLN A 225 -6.60 11.53 7.52
N LEU A 226 -6.44 10.30 7.03
CA LEU A 226 -6.64 9.90 5.65
C LEU A 226 -7.99 9.20 5.55
N TYR A 227 -8.77 9.53 4.53
CA TYR A 227 -10.09 8.99 4.33
C TYR A 227 -10.24 8.43 2.92
N VAL A 228 -11.06 7.41 2.76
CA VAL A 228 -11.49 6.88 1.47
C VAL A 228 -12.98 7.17 1.25
N GLU A 229 -13.35 7.56 0.04
CA GLU A 229 -14.74 7.83 -0.35
C GLU A 229 -15.63 6.57 -0.35
N THR A 230 -16.91 6.75 -0.04
CA THR A 230 -17.98 5.75 -0.21
C THR A 230 -18.88 6.04 -1.42
N ASN A 231 -19.89 5.21 -1.71
CA ASN A 231 -20.70 5.27 -2.94
C ASN A 231 -21.28 6.66 -3.28
N LYS A 232 -21.63 7.45 -2.26
CA LYS A 232 -22.23 8.78 -2.45
C LYS A 232 -21.58 9.80 -1.55
N LEU A 233 -20.59 10.54 -2.05
CA LEU A 233 -19.92 11.62 -1.31
C LEU A 233 -20.84 12.85 -1.13
N ARG A 234 -21.84 12.76 -0.24
CA ARG A 234 -22.83 13.81 0.02
C ARG A 234 -22.50 14.60 1.30
N SER A 235 -21.81 13.96 2.24
CA SER A 235 -21.50 14.47 3.57
C SER A 235 -20.21 13.85 4.14
N GLU A 236 -19.74 14.37 5.28
CA GLU A 236 -18.62 13.77 6.02
C GLU A 236 -18.92 12.37 6.58
N LYS A 237 -20.17 11.90 6.55
CA LYS A 237 -20.52 10.52 6.94
C LYS A 237 -20.24 9.52 5.82
N ASP A 238 -19.94 10.00 4.62
CA ASP A 238 -19.74 9.20 3.41
C ASP A 238 -18.24 8.99 3.10
N ILE A 239 -17.40 9.14 4.13
CA ILE A 239 -15.95 8.88 4.07
C ILE A 239 -15.56 7.94 5.21
N ILE A 240 -14.62 7.04 4.96
CA ILE A 240 -14.17 6.05 5.94
C ILE A 240 -12.71 6.33 6.29
N PRO A 241 -12.34 6.45 7.59
CA PRO A 241 -10.94 6.64 7.98
C PRO A 241 -10.09 5.42 7.61
N CYS A 242 -8.92 5.70 7.05
CA CYS A 242 -7.93 4.74 6.58
C CYS A 242 -7.00 4.26 7.71
N VAL A 243 -6.87 5.02 8.80
CA VAL A 243 -5.98 4.68 9.92
C VAL A 243 -6.74 4.87 11.24
N PRO A 244 -6.54 4.02 12.26
CA PRO A 244 -7.09 4.24 13.60
C PRO A 244 -6.68 5.62 14.14
N GLN A 245 -7.65 6.37 14.66
CA GLN A 245 -7.42 7.76 15.08
C GLN A 245 -6.39 7.87 16.21
N ASP A 246 -6.32 6.88 17.09
CA ASP A 246 -5.43 6.86 18.25
C ASP A 246 -3.94 6.76 17.88
N LEU A 247 -3.62 6.38 16.63
CA LEU A 247 -2.24 6.33 16.13
C LEU A 247 -1.75 7.67 15.58
N ILE A 248 -2.65 8.62 15.36
CA ILE A 248 -2.33 9.91 14.74
C ILE A 248 -1.92 10.90 15.82
N SER A 249 -0.74 11.49 15.67
CA SER A 249 -0.22 12.53 16.56
C SER A 249 0.42 13.65 15.76
N LEU A 250 -0.18 14.84 15.83
CA LEU A 250 0.32 16.05 15.17
C LEU A 250 0.96 17.06 16.13
N HIS A 251 1.15 16.69 17.41
CA HIS A 251 1.57 17.61 18.45
C HIS A 251 2.98 18.18 18.19
N GLN A 252 3.13 19.49 18.42
CA GLN A 252 4.36 20.24 18.15
C GLN A 252 5.40 20.15 19.30
N GLU A 253 5.01 19.66 20.48
CA GLU A 253 5.88 19.66 21.68
C GLU A 253 6.60 18.33 21.94
N SER A 254 6.27 17.26 21.21
CA SER A 254 7.01 15.98 21.28
C SER A 254 8.24 16.04 20.37
N ASN A 255 9.36 15.43 20.79
CA ASN A 255 10.50 15.14 19.92
C ASN A 255 9.96 14.61 18.57
N GLY A 256 10.46 15.13 17.43
CA GLY A 256 9.86 14.91 16.11
C GLY A 256 9.67 13.45 15.65
N GLU A 257 10.14 12.48 16.42
CA GLU A 257 9.89 11.03 16.26
C GLU A 257 8.41 10.65 16.44
N GLU A 258 7.66 11.39 17.25
CA GLU A 258 6.27 11.07 17.58
C GLU A 258 5.25 11.67 16.61
N GLN A 259 5.69 12.50 15.65
CA GLN A 259 4.78 13.07 14.65
C GLN A 259 4.36 12.03 13.61
N GLN A 260 3.05 11.77 13.55
CA GLN A 260 2.44 10.73 12.75
C GLN A 260 1.13 11.25 12.17
N ASP A 261 1.08 11.36 10.85
CA ASP A 261 -0.18 11.50 10.13
C ASP A 261 -0.60 10.15 9.53
N ALA A 262 -1.86 10.05 9.13
CA ALA A 262 -2.39 8.83 8.56
C ALA A 262 -1.77 8.50 7.20
N MET A 263 -1.22 9.48 6.48
CA MET A 263 -0.62 9.24 5.16
C MET A 263 0.69 8.48 5.27
N LEU A 264 1.57 8.89 6.20
CA LEU A 264 2.82 8.19 6.50
C LEU A 264 2.53 6.80 7.06
N LEU A 265 1.65 6.70 8.06
CA LEU A 265 1.27 5.41 8.66
C LEU A 265 0.72 4.45 7.61
N TRP A 266 -0.09 4.96 6.67
CA TRP A 266 -0.66 4.15 5.61
C TRP A 266 0.40 3.62 4.64
N LEU A 267 1.34 4.48 4.21
CA LEU A 267 2.40 4.09 3.31
C LEU A 267 3.41 3.13 3.96
N GLU A 268 3.71 3.30 5.25
CA GLU A 268 4.58 2.40 6.00
C GLU A 268 4.00 0.97 6.04
N GLU A 269 2.70 0.84 6.35
CA GLU A 269 2.00 -0.42 6.35
C GLU A 269 1.87 -1.01 4.94
N HIS A 270 1.62 -0.18 3.92
CA HIS A 270 1.60 -0.63 2.52
C HIS A 270 2.96 -1.21 2.09
N GLY A 271 4.05 -0.51 2.39
CA GLY A 271 5.41 -0.98 2.16
C GLY A 271 5.71 -2.30 2.89
N ARG A 272 5.25 -2.43 4.15
CA ARG A 272 5.38 -3.68 4.92
C ARG A 272 4.63 -4.83 4.26
N ARG A 273 3.40 -4.61 3.80
CA ARG A 273 2.58 -5.62 3.12
C ARG A 273 3.19 -6.09 1.81
N LEU A 274 3.81 -5.18 1.04
CA LEU A 274 4.56 -5.53 -0.17
C LEU A 274 5.79 -6.38 0.16
N GLU A 275 6.61 -5.94 1.11
CA GLU A 275 7.86 -6.61 1.52
C GLU A 275 7.62 -8.03 2.04
N HIS A 276 6.57 -8.23 2.84
CA HIS A 276 6.24 -9.53 3.43
C HIS A 276 5.36 -10.40 2.53
N GLY A 277 5.07 -9.97 1.30
CA GLY A 277 4.25 -10.72 0.35
C GLY A 277 2.78 -10.86 0.75
N PHE A 278 2.29 -10.02 1.66
CA PHE A 278 0.89 -9.98 2.06
C PHE A 278 -0.02 -9.54 0.89
N ILE A 279 0.49 -8.64 0.05
CA ILE A 279 -0.04 -8.29 -1.27
C ILE A 279 1.05 -8.50 -2.31
N LYS A 280 0.68 -8.83 -3.55
CA LYS A 280 1.65 -9.21 -4.60
C LYS A 280 1.32 -8.54 -5.94
N LEU A 281 2.31 -8.50 -6.81
CA LEU A 281 2.10 -8.18 -8.21
C LEU A 281 1.37 -9.35 -8.88
N CYS A 282 0.28 -9.06 -9.57
CA CYS A 282 -0.44 -10.03 -10.38
C CYS A 282 -0.55 -9.53 -11.82
N GLU A 283 -0.58 -10.48 -12.75
CA GLU A 283 -0.87 -10.22 -14.16
C GLU A 283 -2.32 -10.58 -14.43
N ASN A 284 -3.07 -9.66 -15.03
CA ASN A 284 -4.44 -9.87 -15.46
C ASN A 284 -4.62 -9.39 -16.91
N GLU A 285 -5.84 -9.48 -17.43
CA GLU A 285 -6.19 -9.04 -18.79
C GLU A 285 -5.91 -7.55 -19.05
N TYR A 286 -5.76 -6.74 -17.99
CA TYR A 286 -5.44 -5.30 -18.04
C TYR A 286 -3.96 -5.00 -17.78
N GLY A 287 -3.12 -6.04 -17.71
CA GLY A 287 -1.68 -5.94 -17.46
C GLY A 287 -1.28 -6.26 -16.02
N ARG A 288 -0.05 -5.88 -15.66
CA ARG A 288 0.48 -6.10 -14.31
C ARG A 288 -0.01 -5.00 -13.36
N SER A 289 -0.42 -5.40 -12.17
CA SER A 289 -0.83 -4.48 -11.09
C SER A 289 -0.61 -5.08 -9.71
N ILE A 290 -0.45 -4.23 -8.70
CA ILE A 290 -0.42 -4.65 -7.30
C ILE A 290 -1.83 -5.07 -6.91
N ASN A 291 -2.02 -6.35 -6.61
CA ASN A 291 -3.30 -6.92 -6.22
C ASN A 291 -3.48 -6.83 -4.71
N LEU A 292 -4.56 -6.16 -4.29
CA LEU A 292 -4.84 -5.91 -2.87
C LEU A 292 -5.48 -7.07 -2.13
N PHE A 293 -5.88 -8.15 -2.83
CA PHE A 293 -6.36 -9.35 -2.16
C PHE A 293 -5.22 -9.98 -1.35
N PRO A 294 -5.40 -10.18 -0.03
CA PRO A 294 -4.37 -10.79 0.80
C PRO A 294 -3.95 -12.17 0.30
N GLU A 295 -2.66 -12.47 0.44
CA GLU A 295 -2.06 -13.76 0.07
C GLU A 295 -1.74 -14.64 1.27
N GLU A 296 -1.58 -14.03 2.46
CA GLU A 296 -1.11 -14.69 3.69
C GLU A 296 -2.14 -14.61 4.83
N PRO A 297 -2.11 -15.54 5.79
CA PRO A 297 -2.92 -15.48 7.02
C PRO A 297 -2.67 -14.19 7.83
N PRO A 298 -3.62 -13.75 8.69
CA PRO A 298 -4.92 -14.36 8.96
C PRO A 298 -6.01 -13.98 7.94
N PHE A 299 -5.68 -13.19 6.92
CA PHE A 299 -6.65 -12.63 5.98
C PHE A 299 -6.77 -13.42 4.66
N CYS A 300 -5.99 -14.49 4.53
CA CYS A 300 -6.12 -15.51 3.50
C CYS A 300 -6.35 -16.86 4.17
N SER A 301 -7.54 -17.44 3.96
CA SER A 301 -7.87 -18.79 4.38
C SER A 301 -7.31 -19.79 3.37
N THR A 302 -6.93 -20.97 3.85
CA THR A 302 -6.46 -22.07 3.00
C THR A 302 -7.04 -23.38 3.47
N ALA A 303 -7.65 -24.13 2.55
CA ALA A 303 -8.12 -25.48 2.78
C ALA A 303 -7.57 -26.42 1.71
N VAL A 304 -7.19 -27.63 2.11
CA VAL A 304 -6.80 -28.70 1.19
C VAL A 304 -7.70 -29.90 1.44
N THR A 305 -8.35 -30.39 0.39
CA THR A 305 -9.20 -31.58 0.49
C THR A 305 -8.97 -32.44 -0.75
N ASN A 306 -8.63 -33.72 -0.53
CA ASN A 306 -8.37 -34.67 -1.60
C ASN A 306 -7.35 -34.16 -2.63
N GLY A 307 -6.33 -33.41 -2.20
CA GLY A 307 -5.28 -32.83 -3.05
C GLY A 307 -5.65 -31.51 -3.73
N VAL A 308 -6.91 -31.10 -3.73
CA VAL A 308 -7.31 -29.77 -4.22
C VAL A 308 -7.06 -28.75 -3.12
N LYS A 309 -6.24 -27.75 -3.41
CA LYS A 309 -5.98 -26.60 -2.55
C LYS A 309 -6.83 -25.42 -2.98
N VAL A 310 -7.49 -24.81 -2.01
CA VAL A 310 -8.29 -23.60 -2.16
C VAL A 310 -7.70 -22.54 -1.24
N ARG A 311 -7.34 -21.39 -1.78
CA ARG A 311 -6.98 -20.21 -1.01
C ARG A 311 -7.99 -19.10 -1.26
N SER A 312 -8.47 -18.47 -0.21
CA SER A 312 -9.54 -17.50 -0.29
C SER A 312 -9.23 -16.26 0.56
N SER A 313 -9.49 -15.08 0.01
CA SER A 313 -9.35 -13.81 0.75
C SER A 313 -10.38 -12.80 0.26
N ALA A 314 -10.70 -11.84 1.11
CA ALA A 314 -11.78 -10.89 0.86
C ALA A 314 -11.42 -9.47 1.28
N LEU A 315 -12.11 -8.53 0.65
CA LEU A 315 -11.93 -7.10 0.73
C LEU A 315 -13.29 -6.42 0.85
N ILE A 316 -13.43 -5.45 1.75
CA ILE A 316 -14.57 -4.52 1.70
C ILE A 316 -14.24 -3.45 0.66
N ILE A 317 -15.21 -3.14 -0.20
CA ILE A 317 -15.08 -2.20 -1.31
C ILE A 317 -15.71 -0.84 -0.93
N PRO A 318 -14.93 0.16 -0.46
CA PRO A 318 -15.46 1.39 0.09
C PRO A 318 -16.38 2.14 -0.88
N GLU A 319 -16.01 2.21 -2.15
CA GLU A 319 -16.75 2.95 -3.18
C GLU A 319 -18.14 2.37 -3.49
N PHE A 320 -18.51 1.22 -2.91
CA PHE A 320 -19.86 0.66 -2.95
C PHE A 320 -20.57 0.65 -1.60
N VAL A 321 -19.93 1.11 -0.53
CA VAL A 321 -20.59 1.26 0.77
C VAL A 321 -21.64 2.37 0.64
N ASP A 322 -22.90 2.07 0.94
CA ASP A 322 -23.98 3.06 1.00
C ASP A 322 -24.61 3.01 2.40
N PRO A 323 -24.25 3.94 3.30
CA PRO A 323 -24.76 3.94 4.66
C PRO A 323 -26.30 4.05 4.78
N GLN A 324 -26.97 4.49 3.71
CA GLN A 324 -28.42 4.68 3.64
C GLN A 324 -29.16 3.46 3.06
N ASP A 325 -28.44 2.45 2.57
CA ASP A 325 -29.03 1.18 2.14
C ASP A 325 -29.02 0.19 3.30
N ASP A 326 -30.20 -0.14 3.81
CA ASP A 326 -30.33 -1.07 4.95
C ASP A 326 -30.14 -2.55 4.54
N SER A 327 -30.18 -2.86 3.23
CA SER A 327 -30.14 -4.23 2.70
C SER A 327 -28.79 -4.62 2.08
N GLU A 328 -28.14 -3.71 1.37
CA GLU A 328 -26.88 -3.93 0.64
C GLU A 328 -25.81 -2.90 1.03
N LYS A 329 -25.72 -2.61 2.33
CA LYS A 329 -24.88 -1.55 2.89
C LYS A 329 -23.39 -1.67 2.54
N TYR A 330 -22.87 -2.89 2.47
CA TYR A 330 -21.45 -3.17 2.27
C TYR A 330 -21.27 -4.14 1.11
N LEU A 331 -20.36 -3.82 0.19
CA LEU A 331 -19.93 -4.77 -0.84
C LEU A 331 -18.61 -5.43 -0.44
N PHE A 332 -18.62 -6.76 -0.41
CA PHE A 332 -17.42 -7.57 -0.20
C PHE A 332 -17.00 -8.17 -1.53
N ALA A 333 -15.79 -7.89 -1.97
CA ALA A 333 -15.15 -8.64 -3.05
C ALA A 333 -14.33 -9.78 -2.44
N TYR A 334 -14.25 -10.91 -3.13
CA TYR A 334 -13.45 -12.05 -2.73
C TYR A 334 -12.67 -12.61 -3.91
N SER A 335 -11.48 -13.16 -3.61
CA SER A 335 -10.61 -13.85 -4.55
C SER A 335 -10.45 -15.30 -4.13
N ILE A 336 -10.78 -16.22 -5.03
CA ILE A 336 -10.56 -17.66 -4.88
C ILE A 336 -9.42 -18.07 -5.80
N ARG A 337 -8.43 -18.77 -5.23
CA ARG A 337 -7.31 -19.40 -5.93
C ARG A 337 -7.43 -20.91 -5.77
N LEU A 338 -7.49 -21.63 -6.88
CA LEU A 338 -7.63 -23.08 -6.94
C LEU A 338 -6.36 -23.68 -7.53
N SER A 339 -5.79 -24.65 -6.85
CA SER A 339 -4.63 -25.41 -7.33
C SER A 339 -4.74 -26.88 -6.96
N LEU A 340 -3.97 -27.70 -7.67
CA LEU A 340 -3.89 -29.13 -7.42
C LEU A 340 -2.48 -29.45 -6.91
N GLU A 341 -2.42 -30.11 -5.76
CA GLU A 341 -1.16 -30.49 -5.12
C GLU A 341 -0.35 -31.47 -6.00
N PRO A 342 0.99 -31.55 -5.81
CA PRO A 342 1.87 -32.40 -6.62
C PRO A 342 1.43 -33.87 -6.72
N GLN A 343 0.84 -34.41 -5.65
CA GLN A 343 0.32 -35.79 -5.58
C GLN A 343 -0.95 -36.05 -6.40
N GLY A 344 -1.54 -35.02 -7.02
CA GLY A 344 -2.83 -35.14 -7.70
C GLY A 344 -4.02 -35.18 -6.75
N CYS A 345 -5.22 -35.44 -7.29
CA CYS A 345 -6.41 -35.58 -6.46
C CYS A 345 -6.63 -37.03 -6.05
N LEU A 346 -7.00 -37.25 -4.78
CA LEU A 346 -7.26 -38.59 -4.24
C LEU A 346 -8.75 -38.84 -4.12
N ILE A 347 -9.23 -39.91 -4.74
CA ILE A 347 -10.63 -40.32 -4.70
C ILE A 347 -10.69 -41.83 -4.49
N ASN A 348 -11.32 -42.25 -3.39
CA ASN A 348 -11.46 -43.67 -3.04
C ASN A 348 -10.12 -44.44 -3.06
N GLY A 349 -9.03 -43.78 -2.65
CA GLY A 349 -7.68 -44.36 -2.66
C GLY A 349 -6.96 -44.36 -4.01
N MET A 350 -7.61 -43.90 -5.10
CA MET A 350 -6.99 -43.72 -6.41
C MET A 350 -6.53 -42.28 -6.59
N SER A 351 -5.32 -42.08 -7.14
CA SER A 351 -4.79 -40.76 -7.48
C SER A 351 -5.05 -40.44 -8.96
N PHE A 352 -5.46 -39.20 -9.22
CA PHE A 352 -5.64 -38.65 -10.57
C PHE A 352 -4.76 -37.41 -10.74
N ASN A 353 -4.09 -37.32 -11.88
CA ASN A 353 -3.20 -36.20 -12.24
C ASN A 353 -3.95 -34.97 -12.79
N SER A 354 -5.27 -34.93 -12.64
CA SER A 354 -6.11 -33.78 -12.99
C SER A 354 -7.50 -33.88 -12.39
N CYS A 355 -8.13 -32.74 -12.16
CA CYS A 355 -9.55 -32.66 -11.83
C CYS A 355 -10.17 -31.37 -12.38
N GLN A 356 -11.43 -31.45 -12.79
CA GLN A 356 -12.16 -30.35 -13.37
C GLN A 356 -13.26 -29.88 -12.42
N LEU A 357 -13.34 -28.56 -12.20
CA LEU A 357 -14.41 -27.97 -11.41
C LEU A 357 -15.75 -28.14 -12.13
N HIS A 358 -16.75 -28.62 -11.40
CA HIS A 358 -18.09 -28.89 -11.91
C HIS A 358 -19.18 -28.06 -11.21
N TRP A 359 -19.11 -27.92 -9.88
CA TRP A 359 -20.16 -27.25 -9.11
C TRP A 359 -19.59 -26.39 -7.98
N ARG A 360 -20.37 -25.39 -7.54
CA ARG A 360 -20.12 -24.64 -6.32
C ARG A 360 -21.39 -24.53 -5.47
N ARG A 361 -21.20 -24.53 -4.15
CA ARG A 361 -22.19 -24.16 -3.15
C ARG A 361 -21.63 -23.05 -2.28
N TRP A 362 -22.41 -22.03 -1.98
CA TRP A 362 -22.04 -20.96 -1.06
C TRP A 362 -23.14 -20.74 -0.03
N ILE A 363 -22.76 -20.65 1.23
CA ILE A 363 -23.55 -20.23 2.37
C ILE A 363 -22.97 -18.89 2.82
N ILE A 364 -23.74 -17.83 2.64
CA ILE A 364 -23.33 -16.46 2.96
C ILE A 364 -24.01 -16.06 4.25
N ARG A 365 -23.21 -15.56 5.20
CA ARG A 365 -23.65 -15.14 6.53
C ARG A 365 -23.35 -13.67 6.78
N ALA A 366 -24.30 -12.98 7.38
CA ALA A 366 -24.14 -11.63 7.91
C ALA A 366 -24.27 -11.72 9.43
N ASN A 367 -23.23 -11.35 10.20
CA ASN A 367 -23.20 -11.55 11.66
C ASN A 367 -23.64 -12.96 12.11
N ASP A 368 -23.11 -14.00 11.45
CA ASP A 368 -23.42 -15.43 11.65
C ASP A 368 -24.82 -15.90 11.21
N ASP A 369 -25.75 -15.00 10.88
CA ASP A 369 -27.05 -15.35 10.31
C ASP A 369 -26.92 -15.69 8.82
N VAL A 370 -27.52 -16.81 8.37
CA VAL A 370 -27.53 -17.18 6.95
C VAL A 370 -28.42 -16.20 6.18
N VAL A 371 -27.81 -15.40 5.31
CA VAL A 371 -28.51 -14.47 4.42
C VAL A 371 -28.66 -15.01 3.00
N SER A 372 -27.85 -16.00 2.61
CA SER A 372 -28.03 -16.71 1.34
C SER A 372 -27.44 -18.13 1.34
N ASP A 373 -28.06 -19.04 0.58
CA ASP A 373 -27.54 -20.37 0.22
C ASP A 373 -27.69 -20.55 -1.31
N PHE A 374 -26.57 -20.49 -2.02
CA PHE A 374 -26.51 -20.59 -3.47
C PHE A 374 -25.88 -21.90 -3.91
N ASN A 375 -26.43 -22.51 -4.95
CA ASN A 375 -25.85 -23.66 -5.64
C ASN A 375 -25.82 -23.35 -7.14
N GLY A 376 -24.71 -23.67 -7.81
CA GLY A 376 -24.63 -23.46 -9.25
C GLY A 376 -23.42 -24.12 -9.91
N GLU A 377 -23.51 -24.24 -11.23
CA GLU A 377 -22.46 -24.82 -12.06
C GLU A 377 -21.19 -23.98 -12.04
N ALA A 378 -20.07 -24.68 -11.81
CA ALA A 378 -18.69 -24.20 -11.87
C ALA A 378 -18.49 -22.83 -11.20
N VAL A 379 -17.71 -21.91 -11.79
CA VAL A 379 -17.49 -20.54 -11.29
C VAL A 379 -17.43 -19.57 -12.46
N ILE A 380 -18.09 -18.41 -12.35
CA ILE A 380 -18.02 -17.31 -13.35
C ILE A 380 -18.19 -17.73 -14.82
N GLY A 381 -18.93 -18.82 -15.09
CA GLY A 381 -19.11 -19.39 -16.45
C GLY A 381 -17.93 -20.21 -16.97
N GLN A 382 -16.91 -20.48 -16.14
CA GLN A 382 -15.71 -21.24 -16.47
C GLN A 382 -15.65 -22.56 -15.70
N TYR A 383 -15.11 -23.59 -16.36
CA TYR A 383 -14.95 -24.95 -15.84
C TYR A 383 -13.46 -25.33 -15.76
N PRO A 384 -12.70 -24.75 -14.80
CA PRO A 384 -11.25 -24.90 -14.76
C PRO A 384 -10.82 -26.36 -14.56
N LEU A 385 -9.87 -26.79 -15.38
CA LEU A 385 -9.17 -28.06 -15.25
C LEU A 385 -7.84 -27.82 -14.53
N LEU A 386 -7.68 -28.41 -13.35
CA LEU A 386 -6.48 -28.30 -12.54
C LEU A 386 -5.53 -29.46 -12.82
N HIS A 387 -4.24 -29.16 -12.83
CA HIS A 387 -3.13 -30.11 -12.99
C HIS A 387 -2.09 -29.89 -11.87
N PRO A 388 -1.43 -30.95 -11.38
CA PRO A 388 -0.30 -30.81 -10.46
C PRO A 388 0.79 -29.93 -11.07
N GLY A 389 1.28 -28.94 -10.32
CA GLY A 389 2.30 -27.99 -10.78
C GLY A 389 1.83 -27.00 -11.87
N GLY A 390 0.54 -27.01 -12.21
CA GLY A 390 -0.05 -26.00 -13.08
C GLY A 390 -0.16 -24.63 -12.41
N GLN A 391 -0.40 -23.59 -13.21
CA GLN A 391 -0.75 -22.28 -12.68
C GLN A 391 -2.05 -22.36 -11.88
N GLU A 392 -2.13 -21.60 -10.78
CA GLU A 392 -3.36 -21.51 -10.01
C GLU A 392 -4.47 -20.89 -10.88
N PHE A 393 -5.65 -21.48 -10.81
CA PHE A 393 -6.84 -20.83 -11.36
C PHE A 393 -7.34 -19.79 -10.36
N VAL A 394 -7.40 -18.53 -10.77
CA VAL A 394 -7.82 -17.42 -9.92
C VAL A 394 -9.07 -16.79 -10.50
N TYR A 395 -10.08 -16.60 -9.65
CA TYR A 395 -11.23 -15.76 -9.99
C TYR A 395 -11.62 -14.84 -8.85
N GLN A 396 -12.23 -13.72 -9.23
CA GLN A 396 -12.68 -12.67 -8.32
C GLN A 396 -14.17 -12.43 -8.54
N SER A 397 -14.90 -12.24 -7.45
CA SER A 397 -16.35 -12.04 -7.44
C SER A 397 -16.73 -11.19 -6.23
N CYS A 398 -18.01 -10.84 -6.07
CA CYS A 398 -18.47 -10.03 -4.96
C CYS A 398 -19.83 -10.48 -4.41
N THR A 399 -20.14 -10.06 -3.19
CA THR A 399 -21.47 -10.22 -2.56
C THR A 399 -21.79 -8.99 -1.71
N PRO A 400 -23.01 -8.44 -1.79
CA PRO A 400 -23.45 -7.42 -0.86
C PRO A 400 -23.82 -8.06 0.48
N LEU A 401 -23.58 -7.37 1.59
CA LEU A 401 -24.08 -7.72 2.92
C LEU A 401 -24.62 -6.48 3.64
N PRO A 402 -25.61 -6.63 4.53
CA PRO A 402 -26.14 -5.53 5.34
C PRO A 402 -25.20 -5.13 6.49
N THR A 403 -24.21 -5.96 6.84
CA THR A 403 -23.34 -5.81 8.01
C THR A 403 -21.87 -5.66 7.63
N PRO A 404 -21.05 -4.97 8.45
CA PRO A 404 -19.60 -4.82 8.20
C PRO A 404 -18.80 -6.11 8.48
N SER A 405 -19.45 -7.12 9.07
CA SER A 405 -18.90 -8.44 9.39
C SER A 405 -19.81 -9.54 8.86
N GLY A 406 -19.21 -10.62 8.39
CA GLY A 406 -19.91 -11.78 7.86
C GLY A 406 -18.96 -12.92 7.55
N SER A 407 -19.46 -13.95 6.90
CA SER A 407 -18.66 -15.01 6.29
C SER A 407 -19.27 -15.48 4.99
N ILE A 408 -18.44 -15.95 4.07
CA ILE A 408 -18.89 -16.86 3.01
C ILE A 408 -18.24 -18.19 3.30
N GLU A 409 -19.04 -19.22 3.43
CA GLU A 409 -18.60 -20.60 3.60
C GLU A 409 -19.16 -21.42 2.45
N GLY A 410 -18.49 -22.46 2.01
CA GLY A 410 -19.08 -23.23 0.92
C GLY A 410 -18.17 -24.26 0.36
N SER A 411 -18.64 -24.90 -0.71
CA SER A 411 -17.91 -26.00 -1.30
C SER A 411 -17.87 -26.07 -2.80
N PHE A 412 -16.70 -26.47 -3.31
CA PHE A 412 -16.54 -26.83 -4.71
C PHE A 412 -16.69 -28.33 -4.90
N THR A 413 -17.27 -28.70 -6.05
CA THR A 413 -17.35 -30.06 -6.57
C THR A 413 -16.41 -30.23 -7.75
N PHE A 414 -15.41 -31.10 -7.61
CA PHE A 414 -14.50 -31.47 -8.70
C PHE A 414 -14.76 -32.89 -9.19
N ILE A 415 -14.56 -33.10 -10.49
CA ILE A 415 -14.61 -34.40 -11.17
C ILE A 415 -13.18 -34.79 -11.59
N PRO A 416 -12.71 -36.02 -11.33
CA PRO A 416 -11.39 -36.47 -11.80
C PRO A 416 -11.29 -36.52 -13.33
N GLY A 417 -10.13 -36.11 -13.87
CA GLY A 417 -9.88 -36.07 -15.30
C GLY A 417 -10.62 -34.94 -16.04
N ARG A 418 -10.85 -35.15 -17.34
CA ARG A 418 -11.72 -34.32 -18.20
C ARG A 418 -13.04 -35.05 -18.39
N TYR A 419 -14.18 -34.39 -18.22
CA TYR A 419 -15.58 -34.86 -18.41
C TYR A 419 -15.77 -36.25 -19.07
N ALA A 420 -15.41 -37.32 -18.37
CA ALA A 420 -15.59 -38.69 -18.85
C ALA A 420 -16.20 -39.61 -17.78
N PHE A 421 -15.98 -39.36 -16.48
CA PHE A 421 -16.57 -40.12 -15.37
C PHE A 421 -16.78 -39.23 -14.13
N VAL A 422 -17.96 -39.30 -13.51
CA VAL A 422 -18.40 -38.41 -12.41
C VAL A 422 -18.04 -39.00 -11.04
N ILE A 423 -17.27 -38.27 -10.23
CA ILE A 423 -17.15 -38.50 -8.77
C ILE A 423 -17.10 -37.14 -8.07
N LEU A 424 -17.81 -36.98 -6.95
CA LEU A 424 -17.98 -35.71 -6.22
C LEU A 424 -16.84 -35.51 -5.19
N ILE A 425 -16.08 -34.43 -5.30
CA ILE A 425 -15.15 -33.97 -4.24
C ILE A 425 -15.73 -32.70 -3.63
N THR A 426 -16.02 -32.64 -2.33
CA THR A 426 -16.53 -31.41 -1.65
C THR A 426 -15.39 -30.74 -0.88
N VAL A 427 -15.03 -29.49 -1.22
CA VAL A 427 -14.02 -28.70 -0.47
C VAL A 427 -14.72 -27.64 0.36
N CYS A 428 -14.79 -27.72 1.69
CA CYS A 428 -15.43 -26.68 2.50
C CYS A 428 -14.43 -25.64 3.03
N ASP A 429 -14.62 -24.35 2.77
CA ASP A 429 -13.76 -23.28 3.33
C ASP A 429 -14.57 -22.05 3.76
N LYS A 430 -14.07 -21.30 4.75
CA LYS A 430 -14.61 -20.02 5.24
C LYS A 430 -13.78 -18.87 4.69
N ILE A 431 -14.34 -18.09 3.77
CA ILE A 431 -13.67 -16.99 3.06
C ILE A 431 -13.36 -15.80 3.99
N PHE A 432 -14.20 -15.48 4.99
CA PHE A 432 -13.92 -14.38 5.92
C PHE A 432 -14.62 -14.51 7.28
N GLY A 433 -13.98 -13.95 8.31
CA GLY A 433 -14.56 -13.64 9.64
C GLY A 433 -14.38 -12.17 10.03
N HIS A 434 -13.31 -11.52 9.54
CA HIS A 434 -13.08 -10.07 9.58
C HIS A 434 -12.28 -9.63 8.34
N PRO A 435 -12.93 -9.30 7.21
CA PRO A 435 -12.21 -8.90 6.00
C PRO A 435 -11.50 -7.55 6.19
N LEU A 436 -10.48 -7.32 5.36
CA LEU A 436 -9.75 -6.06 5.33
C LEU A 436 -10.57 -5.02 4.57
N LEU A 437 -10.75 -3.84 5.17
CA LEU A 437 -11.25 -2.69 4.42
C LEU A 437 -10.14 -2.19 3.51
N VAL A 438 -10.41 -2.09 2.20
CA VAL A 438 -9.40 -1.65 1.25
C VAL A 438 -9.13 -0.17 1.44
N GLY A 439 -7.95 0.13 1.96
CA GLY A 439 -7.57 1.48 2.39
C GLY A 439 -7.37 1.59 3.89
N GLN A 440 -7.67 0.55 4.70
CA GLN A 440 -7.36 0.57 6.13
C GLN A 440 -6.03 -0.08 6.51
N CYS A 441 -5.30 0.60 7.38
CA CYS A 441 -4.24 0.03 8.19
C CYS A 441 -4.86 -0.53 9.46
N ARG A 442 -4.90 -1.85 9.58
CA ARG A 442 -5.17 -2.50 10.86
C ARG A 442 -3.82 -2.94 11.42
N ASN A 443 -3.53 -2.58 12.67
CA ASN A 443 -2.39 -3.12 13.39
C ASN A 443 -2.53 -4.66 13.40
N MET A 444 -1.60 -5.34 12.75
CA MET A 444 -1.39 -6.79 12.88
C MET A 444 -0.32 -7.03 13.93
#